data_AF-A0A962E7M5-F1
#
_entry.id   AF-A0A962E7M5-F1
#
_cell.length_a   1.000
_cell.length_b   1.000
_cell.length_c   1.000
_cell.angle_alpha   90.00
_cell.angle_beta   90.00
_cell.angle_gamma   90.00
#
_symmetry.space_group_name_H-M   'P 1'
#
loop_
_entity.id
_entity.type
_entity.pdbx_description
1 polymer ?
#
loop_
_entity_poly.entity_id
_entity_poly.type
_entity_poly.pdbx_seq_one_letter_code
_entity_poly.pdbx_strand_id
1 'polypeptide(L)'
;MKFVDEAQIEVRAGNGGNGAVSFRREKYIPLGGPDGGDGGDGGSVYLRADEGLNTLVDFRHQRKFLAERGHNGKGQQKTGAKGADIEIRVPVGTLVEDADTGEVIGDLLTHRQRLLVAQGGRGGRGNIQFKSSTNRSPRRATPGTPGDERRLFMQLKVLADVGLLGFPNAGKST
;
A
#
# COMPACT_ATOMS: atom_id res chain seq x y z
N MET A 1 23.33 -4.07 -23.12
CA MET A 1 22.25 -3.48 -22.30
C MET A 1 21.04 -4.40 -22.43
N LYS A 2 20.65 -5.13 -21.38
CA LYS A 2 19.48 -6.03 -21.45
C LYS A 2 18.26 -5.18 -21.14
N PHE A 3 17.50 -4.79 -22.15
CA PHE A 3 16.21 -4.14 -21.93
C PHE A 3 15.31 -5.12 -21.19
N VAL A 4 14.77 -4.65 -20.06
CA VAL A 4 13.84 -5.40 -19.22
C VAL A 4 12.53 -4.67 -19.34
N ASP A 5 11.71 -5.18 -20.22
CA ASP A 5 10.35 -4.78 -20.54
C ASP A 5 9.34 -5.42 -19.59
N GLU A 6 9.72 -6.51 -18.91
CA GLU A 6 8.84 -7.24 -18.00
C GLU A 6 9.45 -7.39 -16.59
N ALA A 7 8.61 -7.20 -15.56
CA ALA A 7 8.99 -7.42 -14.18
C ALA A 7 7.82 -7.97 -13.35
N GLN A 8 8.15 -8.77 -12.34
CA GLN A 8 7.18 -9.24 -11.36
C GLN A 8 7.61 -8.82 -9.95
N ILE A 9 6.68 -8.23 -9.21
CA ILE A 9 6.90 -7.77 -7.84
C ILE A 9 5.78 -8.24 -6.91
N GLU A 10 6.10 -8.34 -5.63
CA GLU A 10 5.16 -8.64 -4.56
C GLU A 10 4.90 -7.35 -3.77
N VAL A 11 3.64 -6.95 -3.69
CA VAL A 11 3.21 -5.77 -2.96
C VAL A 11 2.35 -6.20 -1.77
N ARG A 12 2.61 -5.61 -0.60
CA ARG A 12 1.84 -5.81 0.62
C ARG A 12 1.48 -4.46 1.20
N ALA A 13 0.20 -4.18 1.29
CA ALA A 13 -0.28 -3.01 2.02
C ALA A 13 -0.16 -3.23 3.53
N GLY A 14 -0.18 -2.13 4.27
CA GLY A 14 -0.14 -2.14 5.72
C GLY A 14 -1.43 -2.72 6.29
N ASN A 15 -1.32 -3.54 7.33
CA ASN A 15 -2.50 -3.95 8.09
C ASN A 15 -3.03 -2.78 8.93
N GLY A 16 -4.32 -2.78 9.23
CA GLY A 16 -4.90 -1.86 10.19
C GLY A 16 -4.35 -2.08 11.60
N GLY A 17 -4.23 -1.01 12.36
CA GLY A 17 -3.97 -1.06 13.79
C GLY A 17 -5.16 -1.62 14.56
N ASN A 18 -4.92 -2.25 15.70
CA ASN A 18 -5.99 -2.77 16.54
C ASN A 18 -6.63 -1.66 17.39
N GLY A 19 -7.95 -1.74 17.60
CA GLY A 19 -8.61 -0.92 18.60
C GLY A 19 -8.20 -1.33 20.02
N ALA A 20 -8.14 -0.38 20.95
CA ALA A 20 -7.79 -0.66 22.33
C ALA A 20 -9.03 -0.92 23.20
N VAL A 21 -8.87 -1.80 24.19
CA VAL A 21 -9.79 -1.88 25.34
C VAL A 21 -9.11 -1.18 26.51
N SER A 22 -9.62 -0.02 26.90
CA SER A 22 -9.10 0.75 28.04
C SER A 22 -10.22 1.41 28.82
N PHE A 23 -9.96 1.70 30.10
CA PHE A 23 -10.85 2.43 30.99
C PHE A 23 -10.08 3.53 31.71
N ARG A 24 -10.71 4.70 31.91
CA ARG A 24 -10.11 5.79 32.68
C ARG A 24 -9.84 5.35 34.12
N ARG A 25 -8.65 5.68 34.62
CA ARG A 25 -8.24 5.42 36.00
C ARG A 25 -7.73 6.73 36.62
N GLU A 26 -8.45 7.22 37.61
CA GLU A 26 -8.13 8.46 38.32
C GLU A 26 -8.28 8.22 39.84
N LYS A 27 -7.40 8.83 40.65
CA LYS A 27 -7.27 8.55 42.09
C LYS A 27 -8.58 8.66 42.89
N TYR A 28 -9.50 9.53 42.45
CA TYR A 28 -10.77 9.79 43.13
C TYR A 28 -12.00 9.34 42.31
N ILE A 29 -11.80 8.56 41.24
CA ILE A 29 -12.89 8.03 40.41
C ILE A 29 -12.79 6.50 40.41
N PRO A 30 -13.64 5.79 41.17
CA PRO A 30 -13.53 4.33 41.32
C PRO A 30 -13.85 3.56 40.04
N LEU A 31 -14.75 4.07 39.18
CA LEU A 31 -15.16 3.43 37.92
C LEU A 31 -15.18 4.45 36.78
N GLY A 32 -14.04 4.64 36.13
CA GLY A 32 -13.95 5.45 34.92
C GLY A 32 -14.63 4.78 33.72
N GLY A 33 -15.19 5.59 32.83
CA GLY A 33 -15.77 5.11 31.58
C GLY A 33 -14.72 4.53 30.61
N PRO A 34 -15.16 3.85 29.53
CA PRO A 34 -14.27 3.34 28.49
C PRO A 34 -13.52 4.50 27.80
N ASP A 35 -12.23 4.30 27.53
CA ASP A 35 -11.37 5.29 26.88
C ASP A 35 -10.34 4.66 25.92
N GLY A 36 -10.59 3.45 25.42
CA GLY A 36 -9.77 2.86 24.37
C GLY A 36 -10.03 3.55 23.03
N GLY A 37 -8.96 4.10 22.44
CA GLY A 37 -8.98 4.69 21.10
C GLY A 37 -8.99 3.65 19.98
N ASP A 38 -9.28 4.13 18.77
CA ASP A 38 -9.30 3.33 17.54
C ASP A 38 -7.87 3.07 17.02
N GLY A 39 -7.69 2.01 16.25
CA GLY A 39 -6.46 1.78 15.50
C GLY A 39 -6.38 2.68 14.27
N GLY A 40 -5.16 3.01 13.85
CA GLY A 40 -4.93 3.72 12.59
C GLY A 40 -5.07 2.80 11.38
N ASP A 41 -5.39 3.36 10.23
CA ASP A 41 -5.40 2.61 8.97
C ASP A 41 -3.97 2.22 8.55
N GLY A 42 -3.83 1.13 7.81
CA GLY A 42 -2.58 0.74 7.19
C GLY A 42 -2.24 1.63 5.99
N GLY A 43 -0.94 1.71 5.68
CA GLY A 43 -0.47 2.36 4.46
C GLY A 43 -0.88 1.58 3.21
N SER A 44 -1.17 2.28 2.13
CA SER A 44 -1.47 1.72 0.82
C SER A 44 -0.21 1.69 -0.07
N VAL A 45 -0.21 0.82 -1.07
CA VAL A 45 0.84 0.76 -2.10
C VAL A 45 0.32 1.40 -3.38
N TYR A 46 1.08 2.37 -3.89
CA TYR A 46 0.79 3.04 -5.15
C TYR A 46 1.94 2.82 -6.14
N LEU A 47 1.59 2.61 -7.41
CA LEU A 47 2.50 2.83 -8.51
C LEU A 47 2.38 4.27 -8.98
N ARG A 48 3.50 4.88 -9.37
CA ARG A 48 3.56 6.23 -9.91
C ARG A 48 4.40 6.26 -11.18
N ALA A 49 3.81 6.75 -12.27
CA ALA A 49 4.54 6.94 -13.51
C ALA A 49 5.58 8.06 -13.38
N ASP A 50 6.81 7.79 -13.80
CA ASP A 50 7.92 8.73 -13.86
C ASP A 50 8.52 8.72 -15.28
N GLU A 51 8.70 9.90 -15.86
CA GLU A 51 9.25 10.05 -17.22
C GLU A 51 10.79 9.93 -17.23
N GLY A 52 11.42 10.07 -16.05
CA GLY A 52 12.85 9.85 -15.90
C GLY A 52 13.24 8.36 -15.89
N LEU A 53 12.28 7.44 -15.91
CA LEU A 53 12.50 5.99 -15.91
C LEU A 53 12.14 5.39 -17.26
N ASN A 54 13.08 4.65 -17.85
CA ASN A 54 12.91 4.05 -19.18
C ASN A 54 12.87 2.52 -19.17
N THR A 55 13.14 1.88 -18.02
CA THR A 55 13.21 0.41 -17.93
C THR A 55 12.65 -0.09 -16.60
N LEU A 56 12.23 -1.36 -16.56
CA LEU A 56 11.79 -2.05 -15.34
C LEU A 56 12.93 -2.83 -14.64
N VAL A 57 14.20 -2.52 -14.97
CA VAL A 57 15.35 -3.30 -14.49
C VAL A 57 15.50 -3.28 -12.96
N ASP A 58 15.12 -2.17 -12.32
CA ASP A 58 15.26 -1.96 -10.87
C ASP A 58 14.46 -3.00 -10.06
N PHE A 59 13.34 -3.47 -10.62
CA PHE A 59 12.48 -4.47 -10.01
C PHE A 59 13.06 -5.88 -10.02
N ARG A 60 14.15 -6.13 -10.76
CA ARG A 60 14.84 -7.43 -10.70
C ARG A 60 15.52 -7.67 -9.36
N HIS A 61 16.06 -6.60 -8.76
CA HIS A 61 16.80 -6.64 -7.51
C HIS A 61 15.88 -6.48 -6.30
N GLN A 62 14.94 -5.54 -6.36
CA GLN A 62 13.96 -5.32 -5.31
C GLN A 62 12.58 -5.81 -5.75
N ARG A 63 12.19 -6.97 -5.22
CA ARG A 63 10.93 -7.65 -5.58
C ARG A 63 9.82 -7.50 -4.56
N LYS A 64 10.10 -6.99 -3.36
CA LYS A 64 9.12 -6.89 -2.26
C LYS A 64 8.96 -5.46 -1.81
N PHE A 65 7.72 -5.00 -1.79
CA PHE A 65 7.35 -3.66 -1.35
C PHE A 65 6.27 -3.78 -0.30
N LEU A 66 6.56 -3.30 0.91
CA LEU A 66 5.67 -3.40 2.05
C LEU A 66 5.36 -1.99 2.56
N ALA A 67 4.08 -1.64 2.62
CA ALA A 67 3.63 -0.40 3.25
C ALA A 67 3.56 -0.56 4.79
N GLU A 68 3.58 0.56 5.50
CA GLU A 68 3.64 0.54 6.95
C GLU A 68 2.30 0.13 7.58
N ARG A 69 2.34 -0.66 8.65
CA ARG A 69 1.16 -1.02 9.43
C ARG A 69 0.62 0.18 10.22
N GLY A 70 -0.69 0.31 10.29
CA GLY A 70 -1.34 1.27 11.18
C GLY A 70 -1.05 1.00 12.66
N HIS A 71 -0.89 2.06 13.45
CA HIS A 71 -0.62 1.92 14.87
C HIS A 71 -1.87 1.50 15.65
N ASN A 72 -1.69 0.73 16.72
CA ASN A 72 -2.78 0.39 17.62
C ASN A 72 -3.31 1.64 18.34
N GLY A 73 -4.61 1.63 18.64
CA GLY A 73 -5.21 2.56 19.58
C GLY A 73 -4.62 2.39 20.97
N LYS A 74 -4.76 3.43 21.80
CA LYS A 74 -4.30 3.43 23.20
C LYS A 74 -5.40 3.96 24.11
N GLY A 75 -5.20 3.83 25.42
CA GLY A 75 -6.06 4.48 26.42
C GLY A 75 -6.06 6.00 26.28
N GLN A 76 -6.89 6.69 27.07
CA GLN A 76 -7.09 8.14 26.98
C GLN A 76 -7.64 8.61 25.63
N GLN A 77 -8.43 7.77 24.95
CA GLN A 77 -9.05 8.03 23.64
C GLN A 77 -8.04 8.33 22.53
N LYS A 78 -6.81 7.82 22.66
CA LYS A 78 -5.74 8.06 21.70
C LYS A 78 -5.87 7.11 20.51
N THR A 79 -6.31 7.64 19.38
CA THR A 79 -6.34 6.92 18.10
C THR A 79 -4.93 6.67 17.59
N GLY A 80 -4.68 5.49 17.04
CA GLY A 80 -3.42 5.14 16.39
C GLY A 80 -3.18 5.94 15.11
N ALA A 81 -1.93 6.29 14.83
CA ALA A 81 -1.56 6.94 13.58
C ALA A 81 -1.70 5.98 12.38
N LYS A 82 -2.04 6.56 11.22
CA LYS A 82 -2.04 5.85 9.93
C LYS A 82 -0.61 5.43 9.57
N GLY A 83 -0.44 4.22 9.04
CA GLY A 83 0.84 3.81 8.46
C GLY A 83 1.17 4.61 7.19
N ALA A 84 2.46 4.87 6.97
CA ALA A 84 2.95 5.49 5.75
C ALA A 84 2.62 4.66 4.50
N ASP A 85 2.08 5.34 3.49
CA ASP A 85 1.90 4.81 2.15
C ASP A 85 3.28 4.67 1.46
N ILE A 86 3.40 3.74 0.51
CA ILE A 86 4.59 3.58 -0.33
C ILE A 86 4.25 3.93 -1.78
N GLU A 87 5.09 4.76 -2.40
CA GLU A 87 5.04 5.05 -3.83
C GLU A 87 6.19 4.36 -4.55
N ILE A 88 5.86 3.49 -5.48
CA ILE A 88 6.82 2.78 -6.33
C ILE A 88 6.81 3.46 -7.69
N ARG A 89 7.97 3.94 -8.14
CA ARG A 89 8.09 4.63 -9.42
C ARG A 89 8.27 3.64 -10.56
N VAL A 90 7.51 3.80 -11.63
CA VAL A 90 7.56 2.98 -12.84
C VAL A 90 7.66 3.87 -14.07
N PRO A 91 8.23 3.40 -15.18
CA PRO A 91 8.18 4.11 -16.47
C PRO A 91 6.76 4.44 -16.91
N VAL A 92 6.61 5.53 -17.66
CA VAL A 92 5.37 5.84 -18.38
C VAL A 92 5.11 4.76 -19.45
N GLY A 93 3.86 4.33 -19.61
CA GLY A 93 3.45 3.22 -20.49
C GLY A 93 3.53 1.84 -19.84
N THR A 94 3.65 1.77 -18.52
CA THR A 94 3.64 0.50 -17.78
C THR A 94 2.21 -0.02 -17.61
N LEU A 95 1.92 -1.17 -18.21
CA LEU A 95 0.73 -1.97 -17.96
C LEU A 95 0.94 -2.83 -16.71
N VAL A 96 -0.08 -2.88 -15.86
CA VAL A 96 -0.02 -3.56 -14.56
C VAL A 96 -1.16 -4.55 -14.47
N GLU A 97 -0.80 -5.81 -14.19
CA GLU A 97 -1.72 -6.93 -14.08
C GLU A 97 -1.49 -7.65 -12.75
N ASP A 98 -2.54 -8.26 -12.22
CA ASP A 98 -2.40 -9.23 -11.13
C ASP A 98 -1.80 -10.51 -11.70
N ALA A 99 -0.64 -10.92 -11.18
CA ALA A 99 0.10 -12.07 -11.70
C ALA A 99 -0.57 -13.41 -11.39
N ASP A 100 -1.45 -13.46 -10.39
CA ASP A 100 -2.14 -14.69 -9.99
C ASP A 100 -3.47 -14.84 -10.74
N THR A 101 -4.18 -13.73 -11.05
CA THR A 101 -5.48 -13.77 -11.76
C THR A 101 -5.42 -13.39 -13.24
N GLY A 102 -4.37 -12.70 -13.69
CA GLY A 102 -4.28 -12.10 -15.03
C GLY A 102 -5.19 -10.89 -15.22
N GLU A 103 -5.82 -10.36 -14.17
CA GLU A 103 -6.67 -9.19 -14.26
C GLU A 103 -5.83 -7.92 -14.45
N VAL A 104 -6.18 -7.13 -15.46
CA VAL A 104 -5.55 -5.82 -15.69
C VAL A 104 -6.01 -4.84 -14.61
N ILE A 105 -5.09 -4.40 -13.77
CA ILE A 105 -5.35 -3.40 -12.72
C ILE A 105 -5.39 -2.00 -13.34
N GLY A 106 -4.50 -1.72 -14.30
CA GLY A 106 -4.49 -0.45 -15.01
C GLY A 106 -3.20 -0.20 -15.80
N ASP A 107 -3.19 0.92 -16.51
CA ASP A 107 -2.06 1.40 -17.30
C ASP A 107 -1.67 2.81 -16.83
N LEU A 108 -0.37 3.07 -16.68
CA LEU A 108 0.17 4.37 -16.28
C LEU A 108 0.69 5.12 -17.50
N LEU A 109 -0.19 5.88 -18.15
CA LEU A 109 0.06 6.53 -19.45
C LEU A 109 0.64 7.95 -19.35
N THR A 110 0.51 8.60 -18.19
CA THR A 110 0.93 10.00 -18.02
C THR A 110 1.91 10.17 -16.86
N HIS A 111 2.89 11.07 -17.00
CA HIS A 111 3.81 11.41 -15.92
C HIS A 111 3.07 11.80 -14.63
N ARG A 112 3.53 11.27 -13.49
CA ARG A 112 2.94 11.41 -12.14
C ARG A 112 1.56 10.80 -11.96
N GLN A 113 1.00 10.10 -12.95
CA GLN A 113 -0.20 9.31 -12.75
C GLN A 113 0.05 8.32 -11.61
N ARG A 114 -0.91 8.20 -10.69
CA ARG A 114 -0.87 7.28 -9.54
C ARG A 114 -1.92 6.19 -9.74
N LEU A 115 -1.52 4.95 -9.48
CA LEU A 115 -2.40 3.79 -9.51
C LEU A 115 -2.33 3.08 -8.15
N LEU A 116 -3.48 2.92 -7.49
CA LEU A 116 -3.57 2.14 -6.25
C LEU A 116 -3.52 0.65 -6.62
N VAL A 117 -2.51 -0.06 -6.13
CA VAL A 117 -2.32 -1.49 -6.45
C VAL A 117 -2.53 -2.42 -5.27
N ALA A 118 -2.41 -1.91 -4.03
CA ALA A 118 -2.81 -2.64 -2.83
C ALA A 118 -3.36 -1.65 -1.78
N GLN A 119 -4.60 -1.89 -1.33
CA GLN A 119 -5.26 -1.05 -0.34
C GLN A 119 -4.83 -1.41 1.09
N GLY A 120 -4.49 -0.39 1.88
CA GLY A 120 -4.24 -0.55 3.32
C GLY A 120 -5.46 -1.05 4.09
N GLY A 121 -5.21 -1.88 5.10
CA GLY A 121 -6.23 -2.39 6.00
C GLY A 121 -6.83 -1.28 6.87
N ARG A 122 -8.11 -1.40 7.22
CA ARG A 122 -8.82 -0.45 8.08
C ARG A 122 -8.48 -0.64 9.55
N GLY A 123 -8.36 0.47 10.27
CA GLY A 123 -8.18 0.51 11.70
C GLY A 123 -9.32 -0.17 12.47
N GLY A 124 -8.96 -0.90 13.52
CA GLY A 124 -9.90 -1.51 14.45
C GLY A 124 -10.56 -0.48 15.36
N ARG A 125 -11.77 -0.76 15.83
CA ARG A 125 -12.54 0.12 16.71
C ARG A 125 -12.20 -0.16 18.17
N GLY A 126 -11.86 0.87 18.92
CA GLY A 126 -11.66 0.81 20.36
C GLY A 126 -12.95 0.56 21.12
N ASN A 127 -12.84 0.24 22.41
CA ASN A 127 -14.02 -0.06 23.21
C ASN A 127 -14.98 1.13 23.36
N ILE A 128 -14.50 2.36 23.24
CA ILE A 128 -15.34 3.56 23.31
C ILE A 128 -16.45 3.57 22.25
N GLN A 129 -16.18 3.03 21.05
CA GLN A 129 -17.14 2.97 19.93
C GLN A 129 -18.30 1.99 20.19
N PHE A 130 -18.14 1.07 21.15
CA PHE A 130 -19.16 0.07 21.49
C PHE A 130 -20.06 0.50 22.67
N LYS A 131 -19.88 1.72 23.18
CA LYS A 131 -20.68 2.26 24.28
C LYS A 131 -22.10 2.56 23.81
N SER A 132 -23.09 2.02 24.50
CA SER A 132 -24.51 2.31 24.26
C SER A 132 -25.23 2.65 25.57
N SER A 133 -26.52 3.01 25.49
CA SER A 133 -27.35 3.25 26.68
C SER A 133 -27.42 2.02 27.60
N THR A 134 -27.41 0.83 27.02
CA THR A 134 -27.47 -0.47 27.69
C THR A 134 -26.09 -1.07 28.00
N ASN A 135 -25.05 -0.75 27.20
CA ASN A 135 -23.68 -1.21 27.40
C ASN A 135 -22.75 -0.03 27.72
N ARG A 136 -22.72 0.38 28.99
CA ARG A 136 -21.97 1.57 29.44
C ARG A 136 -20.45 1.33 29.56
N SER A 137 -20.03 0.08 29.75
CA SER A 137 -18.63 -0.31 29.98
C SER A 137 -18.20 -1.48 29.07
N PRO A 138 -18.23 -1.30 27.74
CA PRO A 138 -17.83 -2.32 26.78
C PRO A 138 -16.39 -2.79 27.01
N ARG A 139 -16.21 -4.12 27.03
CA ARG A 139 -14.90 -4.80 27.17
C ARG A 139 -14.42 -5.44 25.88
N ARG A 140 -14.93 -4.97 24.74
CA ARG A 140 -14.56 -5.45 23.40
C ARG A 140 -13.98 -4.33 22.57
N ALA A 141 -13.05 -4.67 21.70
CA ALA A 141 -12.54 -3.86 20.61
C ALA A 141 -12.44 -4.75 19.37
N THR A 142 -12.40 -4.17 18.17
CA THR A 142 -12.15 -4.95 16.95
C THR A 142 -10.68 -4.88 16.55
N PRO A 143 -10.13 -5.97 16.00
CA PRO A 143 -8.82 -5.91 15.36
C PRO A 143 -8.89 -5.02 14.11
N GLY A 144 -7.72 -4.54 13.66
CA GLY A 144 -7.61 -3.95 12.33
C GLY A 144 -7.79 -5.02 11.25
N THR A 145 -8.25 -4.63 10.06
CA THR A 145 -8.35 -5.55 8.93
C THR A 145 -6.97 -5.78 8.31
N PRO A 146 -6.72 -6.94 7.68
CA PRO A 146 -5.54 -7.10 6.85
C PRO A 146 -5.57 -6.09 5.69
N GLY A 147 -4.39 -5.67 5.24
CA GLY A 147 -4.22 -4.95 3.98
C GLY A 147 -4.12 -5.94 2.82
N ASP A 148 -4.30 -5.42 1.60
CA ASP A 148 -4.19 -6.22 0.39
C ASP A 148 -2.75 -6.72 0.18
N GLU A 149 -2.63 -7.97 -0.27
CA GLU A 149 -1.38 -8.58 -0.72
C GLU A 149 -1.59 -9.09 -2.14
N ARG A 150 -0.74 -8.67 -3.08
CA ARG A 150 -0.83 -9.05 -4.49
C ARG A 150 0.54 -9.27 -5.09
N ARG A 151 0.60 -10.11 -6.11
CA ARG A 151 1.75 -10.18 -7.02
C ARG A 151 1.37 -9.41 -8.27
N LEU A 152 2.20 -8.45 -8.63
CA LEU A 152 2.00 -7.63 -9.83
C LEU A 152 2.92 -8.13 -10.93
N PHE A 153 2.36 -8.36 -12.10
CA PHE A 153 3.10 -8.47 -13.34
C PHE A 153 3.05 -7.11 -14.05
N MET A 154 4.20 -6.60 -14.43
CA MET A 154 4.34 -5.29 -15.06
C MET A 154 5.01 -5.46 -16.41
N GLN A 155 4.42 -4.86 -17.42
CA GLN A 155 4.95 -4.85 -18.78
C GLN A 155 5.01 -3.42 -19.31
N LEU A 156 6.18 -3.02 -19.80
CA LEU A 156 6.36 -1.73 -20.46
C LEU A 156 5.94 -1.84 -21.91
N LYS A 157 4.91 -1.07 -22.32
CA LYS A 157 4.53 -0.94 -23.73
C LYS A 157 5.51 -0.01 -24.42
N VAL A 158 6.63 -0.56 -24.89
CA VAL A 158 7.68 0.20 -25.56
C VAL A 158 7.25 0.64 -26.95
N LEU A 159 7.41 1.93 -27.24
CA LEU A 159 7.68 2.46 -28.58
C LEU A 159 9.17 2.81 -28.59
N ALA A 160 9.94 2.25 -29.53
CA ALA A 160 11.40 2.38 -29.53
C ALA A 160 11.87 3.84 -29.43
N ASP A 161 12.69 4.16 -28.42
CA ASP A 161 13.20 5.52 -28.18
C ASP A 161 14.26 5.95 -29.23
N VAL A 162 14.98 4.98 -29.81
CA VAL A 162 16.05 5.21 -30.79
C VAL A 162 15.94 4.20 -31.93
N GLY A 163 15.68 4.69 -33.14
CA GLY A 163 15.71 3.91 -34.37
C GLY A 163 17.03 4.10 -35.11
N LEU A 164 17.84 3.05 -35.21
CA LEU A 164 19.05 3.07 -36.04
C LEU A 164 18.68 2.89 -37.52
N LEU A 165 18.80 3.96 -38.31
CA LEU A 165 18.64 3.96 -39.77
C LEU A 165 20.00 3.91 -40.46
N GLY A 166 20.15 3.05 -41.46
CA GLY A 166 21.39 2.95 -42.26
C GLY A 166 21.34 1.82 -43.29
N PHE A 167 22.33 1.78 -44.19
CA PHE A 167 22.45 0.75 -45.23
C PHE A 167 22.66 -0.67 -44.66
N PRO A 168 22.29 -1.75 -45.39
CA PRO A 168 22.69 -3.11 -45.02
C PRO A 168 24.22 -3.13 -44.83
N ASN A 169 24.71 -3.65 -43.70
CA ASN A 169 26.13 -3.63 -43.25
C ASN A 169 26.67 -2.34 -42.62
N ALA A 170 25.84 -1.35 -42.28
CA ALA A 170 26.29 -0.13 -41.56
C ALA A 170 26.67 -0.36 -40.07
N GLY A 171 26.93 -1.60 -39.64
CA GLY A 171 27.29 -1.91 -38.25
C GLY A 171 26.17 -1.72 -37.23
N LYS A 172 24.90 -1.61 -37.67
CA LYS A 172 23.74 -1.37 -36.79
C LYS A 172 23.52 -2.44 -35.71
N SER A 173 24.14 -3.61 -35.86
CA SER A 173 23.97 -4.77 -34.98
C SER A 173 25.25 -5.14 -34.23
N THR A 174 26.34 -4.38 -34.43
CA THR A 174 27.65 -4.61 -33.80
C THR A 174 27.85 -3.62 -32.67
#